data_AF-A0A7S1UXB6-F1
#
_entry.id   AF-A0A7S1UXB6-F1
#
_cell.length_a   1.000
_cell.length_b   1.000
_cell.length_c   1.000
_cell.angle_alpha   90.00
_cell.angle_beta   90.00
_cell.angle_gamma   90.00
#
_symmetry.space_group_name_H-M   'P 1'
#
loop_
_entity.id
_entity.type
_entity.pdbx_description
1 polymer ?
#
loop_
_entity_poly.entity_id
_entity_poly.type
_entity_poly.pdbx_seq_one_letter_code
_entity_poly.pdbx_strand_id
1 'polypeptide(L)'
;IVSQQGLVRGEQYFGTVLRNFELVDPKYQQAVEIAAQNSLFHVIVDNDATAARLMKRLEDEKLGRITFLPINRLRVENVNYPDSNDVKPLMRQCIRFDARVARAMTHVF
;
A
#
# COMPACT_ATOMS: atom_id res chain seq x y z
N ILE A 1 1.28 19.23 3.98
CA ILE A 1 0.44 18.69 2.88
C ILE A 1 -0.86 18.05 3.39
N VAL A 2 -0.84 16.85 4.01
CA VAL A 2 -2.08 16.11 4.37
C VAL A 2 -2.98 16.89 5.35
N SER A 3 -2.41 17.42 6.44
CA SER A 3 -3.14 18.25 7.41
C SER A 3 -3.62 19.59 6.83
N GLN A 4 -2.85 20.18 5.91
CA GLN A 4 -3.19 21.43 5.24
C GLN A 4 -4.33 21.27 4.21
N GLN A 5 -4.56 20.04 3.72
CA GLN A 5 -5.71 19.70 2.89
C GLN A 5 -6.91 19.26 3.74
N GLY A 6 -6.85 19.32 5.08
CA GLY A 6 -7.95 18.86 5.94
C GLY A 6 -8.29 17.37 5.73
N LEU A 7 -7.32 16.57 5.25
CA LEU A 7 -7.51 15.13 5.07
C LEU A 7 -7.31 14.42 6.40
N VAL A 8 -8.22 13.50 6.72
CA VAL A 8 -8.15 12.70 7.94
C VAL A 8 -7.23 11.49 7.74
N ARG A 9 -6.22 11.35 8.60
CA ARG A 9 -5.32 10.19 8.60
C ARG A 9 -6.07 8.96 9.12
N GLY A 10 -5.93 7.83 8.43
CA GLY A 10 -6.61 6.58 8.78
C GLY A 10 -8.04 6.44 8.23
N GLU A 11 -8.56 7.48 7.57
CA GLU A 11 -9.84 7.43 6.86
C GLU A 11 -9.63 7.72 5.37
N GLN A 12 -8.99 8.84 5.03
CA GLN A 12 -8.76 9.25 3.64
C GLN A 12 -7.32 9.03 3.19
N TYR A 13 -6.38 9.21 4.11
CA TYR A 13 -4.95 9.03 3.89
C TYR A 13 -4.40 7.99 4.85
N PHE A 14 -3.86 6.89 4.32
CA PHE A 14 -3.32 5.79 5.13
C PHE A 14 -1.79 5.82 5.21
N GLY A 15 -1.11 6.59 4.35
CA GLY A 15 0.34 6.66 4.31
C GLY A 15 0.95 5.69 3.30
N THR A 16 2.26 5.49 3.37
CA THR A 16 2.97 4.60 2.45
C THR A 16 2.69 3.13 2.75
N VAL A 17 2.80 2.24 1.76
CA VAL A 17 2.67 0.80 1.95
C VAL A 17 3.60 0.30 3.07
N LEU A 18 4.85 0.77 3.10
CA LEU A 18 5.83 0.44 4.15
C LEU A 18 5.33 0.69 5.59
N ARG A 19 4.47 1.68 5.80
CA ARG A 19 3.93 2.02 7.13
C ARG A 19 2.63 1.27 7.47
N ASN A 20 2.09 0.53 6.51
CA ASN A 20 0.79 -0.13 6.62
C ASN A 20 0.90 -1.65 6.78
N PHE A 21 2.11 -2.17 7.01
CA PHE A 21 2.31 -3.56 7.43
C PHE A 21 3.42 -3.70 8.45
N GLU A 22 3.38 -4.81 9.18
CA GLU A 22 4.43 -5.27 10.08
C GLU A 22 4.92 -6.64 9.65
N LEU A 23 6.22 -6.89 9.75
CA LEU A 23 6.79 -8.21 9.50
C LEU A 23 6.40 -9.15 10.64
N VAL A 24 5.97 -10.37 10.30
CA VAL A 24 5.71 -11.43 11.29
C VAL A 24 7.01 -11.89 11.95
N ASP A 25 8.09 -11.92 11.18
CA ASP A 25 9.43 -12.33 11.62
C ASP A 25 10.46 -11.51 10.81
N PRO A 26 11.48 -10.89 11.45
CA PRO A 26 12.53 -10.15 10.77
C PRO A 26 13.24 -10.92 9.66
N LYS A 27 13.30 -12.25 9.72
CA LYS A 27 13.93 -13.06 8.66
C LYS A 27 13.28 -12.89 7.29
N TYR A 28 12.03 -12.43 7.24
CA TYR A 28 11.30 -12.19 5.98
C TYR A 28 11.57 -10.82 5.37
N GLN A 29 12.31 -9.93 6.04
CA GLN A 29 12.52 -8.56 5.60
C GLN A 29 13.01 -8.47 4.15
N GLN A 30 14.08 -9.20 3.81
CA GLN A 30 14.67 -9.15 2.46
C GLN A 30 13.68 -9.64 1.40
N ALA A 31 12.94 -10.72 1.67
CA ALA A 31 11.94 -11.25 0.73
C ALA A 31 10.79 -10.25 0.51
N VAL A 32 10.28 -9.63 1.57
CA VAL A 32 9.21 -8.63 1.51
C VAL A 32 9.68 -7.37 0.79
N GLU A 33 10.89 -6.90 1.07
CA GLU A 33 11.47 -5.71 0.44
C GLU A 33 11.70 -5.92 -1.05
N ILE A 34 12.27 -7.07 -1.44
CA ILE A 34 12.49 -7.42 -2.84
C ILE A 34 11.18 -7.64 -3.58
N ALA A 35 10.17 -8.25 -2.95
CA ALA A 35 8.86 -8.47 -3.59
C ALA A 35 8.14 -7.16 -3.87
N ALA A 36 8.14 -6.21 -2.93
CA ALA A 36 7.44 -4.94 -3.09
C ALA A 36 8.25 -3.90 -3.89
N GLN A 37 9.58 -3.90 -3.81
CA GLN A 37 10.45 -2.91 -4.45
C GLN A 37 9.97 -1.46 -4.19
N ASN A 38 9.90 -0.63 -5.24
CA ASN A 38 9.44 0.76 -5.17
C ASN A 38 8.00 0.92 -4.67
N SER A 39 7.20 -0.16 -4.72
CA SER A 39 5.81 -0.07 -4.27
C SER A 39 5.65 0.15 -2.77
N LEU A 40 6.71 -0.14 -1.99
CA LEU A 40 6.79 0.22 -0.57
C LEU A 40 6.55 1.71 -0.31
N PHE A 41 6.92 2.57 -1.26
CA PHE A 41 6.80 4.02 -1.16
C PHE A 41 5.50 4.56 -1.77
N HIS A 42 4.67 3.71 -2.38
CA HIS A 42 3.37 4.12 -2.87
C HIS A 42 2.46 4.52 -1.71
N VAL A 43 1.65 5.56 -1.91
CA VAL A 43 0.79 6.12 -0.87
C VAL A 43 -0.63 5.62 -1.03
N ILE A 44 -1.15 4.97 0.01
CA ILE A 44 -2.51 4.43 0.06
C ILE A 44 -3.49 5.54 0.46
N VAL A 45 -4.55 5.69 -0.33
CA VAL A 45 -5.65 6.64 -0.10
C VAL A 45 -7.00 5.94 -0.29
N ASP A 46 -8.05 6.53 0.26
CA ASP A 46 -9.41 5.99 0.18
C ASP A 46 -9.94 5.91 -1.26
N ASN A 47 -9.79 7.02 -2.00
CA ASN A 47 -10.38 7.17 -3.33
C ASN A 47 -9.54 8.00 -4.30
N ASP A 48 -9.93 7.98 -5.58
CA ASP A 48 -9.26 8.70 -6.66
C ASP A 48 -9.41 10.23 -6.59
N ALA A 49 -10.47 10.76 -5.99
CA ALA A 49 -10.62 12.20 -5.79
C ALA A 49 -9.59 12.70 -4.76
N THR A 50 -9.35 11.95 -3.68
CA THR A 50 -8.29 12.22 -2.70
C THR A 50 -6.92 12.16 -3.37
N ALA A 51 -6.68 11.14 -4.22
CA ALA A 51 -5.45 11.01 -4.98
C ALA A 51 -5.21 12.22 -5.91
N ALA A 52 -6.22 12.61 -6.70
CA ALA A 52 -6.16 13.75 -7.62
C ALA A 52 -5.91 15.06 -6.90
N ARG A 53 -6.56 15.27 -5.75
CA ARG A 53 -6.36 16.46 -4.92
C ARG A 53 -4.91 16.56 -4.41
N LEU A 54 -4.33 15.45 -3.97
CA LEU A 54 -2.95 15.40 -3.52
C LEU A 54 -1.96 15.56 -4.67
N MET A 55 -2.21 14.93 -5.82
CA MET A 55 -1.39 15.07 -7.03
C MET A 55 -1.33 16.52 -7.50
N LYS A 56 -2.49 17.20 -7.62
CA LYS A 56 -2.54 18.61 -8.01
C LYS A 56 -1.69 19.49 -7.09
N ARG A 57 -1.74 19.23 -5.78
CA ARG A 57 -0.91 19.99 -4.83
C ARG A 57 0.59 19.75 -5.03
N LEU A 58 0.99 18.51 -5.28
CA LEU A 58 2.40 18.17 -5.54
C LEU A 58 2.90 18.85 -6.82
N GLU A 59 2.06 18.95 -7.85
CA GLU A 59 2.36 19.64 -9.10
C GLU A 59 2.48 21.15 -8.90
N ASP A 60 1.48 21.77 -8.23
CA ASP A 60 1.46 23.22 -7.96
C ASP A 60 2.70 23.67 -7.16
N GLU A 61 3.14 22.85 -6.21
CA GLU A 61 4.32 23.13 -5.36
C GLU A 61 5.63 22.53 -5.90
N LYS A 62 5.61 21.83 -7.05
CA LYS A 62 6.77 21.15 -7.65
C LYS A 62 7.52 20.22 -6.67
N LEU A 63 6.79 19.49 -5.84
CA LEU A 63 7.34 18.65 -4.76
C LEU A 63 7.77 17.25 -5.23
N GLY A 64 7.80 17.02 -6.53
CA GLY A 64 8.21 15.76 -7.14
C GLY A 64 7.04 14.85 -7.51
N ARG A 65 7.36 13.59 -7.80
CA ARG A 65 6.41 12.59 -8.30
C ARG A 65 6.19 11.52 -7.25
N ILE A 66 4.93 11.26 -6.92
CA ILE A 66 4.49 10.21 -5.99
C ILE A 66 3.41 9.38 -6.67
N THR A 67 3.44 8.07 -6.46
CA THR A 67 2.38 7.15 -6.91
C THR A 67 1.39 6.94 -5.78
N PHE A 68 0.11 7.12 -6.09
CA PHE A 68 -1.00 6.87 -5.16
C PHE A 68 -1.73 5.57 -5.51
N LEU A 69 -2.19 4.86 -4.47
CA LEU A 69 -3.00 3.65 -4.54
C LEU A 69 -4.39 3.94 -3.97
N PRO A 70 -5.36 4.31 -4.82
CA PRO A 70 -6.73 4.57 -4.40
C PRO A 70 -7.50 3.26 -4.18
N ILE A 71 -7.82 2.95 -2.92
CA ILE A 71 -8.44 1.68 -2.51
C ILE A 71 -9.72 1.38 -3.30
N ASN A 72 -10.56 2.38 -3.55
CA ASN A 72 -11.82 2.21 -4.28
C ASN A 72 -11.63 1.63 -5.70
N ARG A 73 -10.53 1.96 -6.39
CA ARG A 73 -10.27 1.58 -7.80
C ARG A 73 -9.37 0.37 -7.97
N LEU A 74 -8.71 -0.12 -6.91
CA LEU A 74 -7.79 -1.25 -7.02
C LEU A 74 -8.51 -2.54 -7.37
N ARG A 75 -8.19 -3.11 -8.54
CA ARG A 75 -8.66 -4.45 -8.90
C ARG A 75 -7.74 -5.47 -8.25
N VAL A 76 -8.32 -6.36 -7.46
CA VAL A 76 -7.61 -7.46 -6.82
C VAL A 76 -8.14 -8.75 -7.41
N GLU A 77 -7.22 -9.58 -7.92
CA GLU A 77 -7.55 -10.90 -8.43
C GLU A 77 -7.47 -11.92 -7.29
N ASN A 78 -8.36 -12.90 -7.33
CA ASN A 78 -8.28 -14.03 -6.41
C ASN A 78 -7.15 -14.95 -6.88
N VAL A 79 -6.01 -14.90 -6.18
CA VAL A 79 -4.88 -15.78 -6.44
C VAL A 79 -5.14 -17.14 -5.80
N ASN A 80 -5.23 -18.17 -6.63
CA ASN A 80 -5.23 -19.56 -6.16
C ASN A 80 -3.78 -20.00 -5.96
N TYR A 81 -3.37 -20.05 -4.69
CA TYR A 81 -2.04 -20.56 -4.35
C TYR A 81 -2.01 -22.09 -4.47
N PRO A 82 -0.88 -22.66 -4.94
CA PRO A 82 -0.70 -24.10 -4.94
C PRO A 82 -0.73 -24.66 -3.51
N ASP A 83 -1.35 -25.82 -3.34
CA ASP A 83 -1.35 -26.56 -2.08
C ASP A 83 -0.07 -27.42 -2.01
N SER A 84 0.98 -26.85 -1.42
CA SER A 84 2.26 -27.53 -1.22
C SER A 84 2.92 -27.05 0.07
N ASN A 85 3.62 -27.96 0.74
CA ASN A 85 4.37 -27.65 1.96
C ASN A 85 5.64 -26.83 1.70
N ASP A 86 6.12 -26.83 0.45
CA ASP A 86 7.39 -26.20 0.06
C ASP A 86 7.23 -24.71 -0.27
N VAL A 87 6.00 -24.24 -0.48
CA VAL A 87 5.71 -22.86 -0.88
C VAL A 87 4.67 -22.25 0.03
N LYS A 88 4.93 -21.01 0.45
CA LYS A 88 4.09 -20.29 1.40
C LYS A 88 3.79 -18.89 0.86
N PRO A 89 2.51 -18.47 0.79
CA PRO A 89 2.15 -17.15 0.30
C PRO A 89 2.73 -16.04 1.18
N LEU A 90 3.53 -15.17 0.58
CA LEU A 90 4.24 -14.09 1.28
C LEU A 90 3.27 -13.20 2.06
N MET A 91 2.20 -12.73 1.41
CA MET A 91 1.19 -11.86 2.04
C MET A 91 0.54 -12.50 3.28
N ARG A 92 0.34 -13.82 3.28
CA ARG A 92 -0.34 -14.53 4.40
C ARG A 92 0.61 -14.86 5.54
N GLN A 93 1.86 -15.16 5.26
CA GLN A 93 2.79 -15.69 6.26
C GLN A 93 3.82 -14.69 6.77
N CYS A 94 4.21 -13.72 5.93
CA CYS A 94 5.35 -12.85 6.22
C CYS A 94 4.94 -11.50 6.81
N ILE A 95 3.71 -11.04 6.57
CA ILE A 95 3.27 -9.68 6.92
C ILE A 95 1.90 -9.67 7.62
N ARG A 96 1.69 -8.69 8.51
CA ARG A 96 0.42 -8.36 9.14
C ARG A 96 0.02 -6.93 8.76
N PHE A 97 -1.26 -6.70 8.50
CA PHE A 97 -1.77 -5.39 8.09
C PHE A 97 -3.25 -5.25 8.47
N ASP A 98 -3.75 -4.01 8.44
CA ASP A 98 -5.15 -3.69 8.75
C ASP A 98 -6.07 -4.03 7.56
N ALA A 99 -7.25 -4.59 7.84
CA ALA A 99 -8.22 -4.96 6.80
C ALA A 99 -8.65 -3.78 5.90
N ARG A 100 -8.60 -2.55 6.41
CA ARG A 100 -8.91 -1.34 5.64
C ARG A 100 -8.00 -1.14 4.43
N VAL A 101 -6.76 -1.61 4.50
CA VAL A 101 -5.78 -1.51 3.41
C VAL A 101 -5.63 -2.81 2.62
N ALA A 102 -6.45 -3.83 2.88
CA ALA A 102 -6.29 -5.15 2.28
C ALA A 102 -6.22 -5.14 0.75
N ARG A 103 -7.05 -4.32 0.08
CA ARG A 103 -7.01 -4.19 -1.39
C ARG A 103 -5.69 -3.62 -1.90
N ALA A 104 -5.07 -2.70 -1.16
CA ALA A 104 -3.75 -2.16 -1.50
C ALA A 104 -2.65 -3.19 -1.27
N MET A 105 -2.76 -3.97 -0.18
CA MET A 105 -1.79 -5.02 0.14
C MET A 105 -1.81 -6.15 -0.89
N THR A 106 -2.99 -6.63 -1.28
CA THR A 106 -3.14 -7.65 -2.34
C THR A 106 -2.75 -7.15 -3.74
N HIS A 107 -2.77 -5.83 -3.97
CA HIS A 107 -2.26 -5.28 -5.21
C HIS A 107 -0.73 -5.25 -5.26
N VAL A 108 -0.08 -5.14 -4.10
CA VAL A 108 1.38 -5.03 -3.98
C VAL A 108 2.05 -6.40 -3.83
N PHE A 109 1.45 -7.33 -3.10
CA PHE A 109 1.99 -8.65 -2.75
C PHE A 109 1.13 -9.79 -3.31
#